data_AF-A0AAD3N432-F1
#
_entry.id   AF-A0AAD3N432-F1
#
_cell.length_a   1.000
_cell.length_b   1.000
_cell.length_c   1.000
_cell.angle_alpha   90.00
_cell.angle_beta   90.00
_cell.angle_gamma   90.00
#
_symmetry.space_group_name_H-M   'P 1'
#
loop_
_entity.id
_entity.type
_entity.pdbx_description
1 polymer ?
#
loop_
_entity_poly.entity_id
_entity_poly.type
_entity_poly.pdbx_seq_one_letter_code
_entity_poly.pdbx_strand_id
1 'polypeptide(L)'
;MVITGHSASVALLLSFAFGVADAIRALKDGPVIDAEGREYKSAVVRADAENINEPQPNDGSSVRVQCTEVSMIVVVNADLYKDGRLVSPGDLFLGEAEHSESGRCRVVSVSDTEYIIEAGLQDCSTKLTISEDSVIYSNKLTFSPAASYHGITRMTHAVVPVSCLYKKRHFVSSNTQLQP
;
A
#
# COMPACT_ATOMS: atom_id res chain seq x y z
N MET A 1 -55.68 6.17 33.64
CA MET A 1 -54.70 5.43 32.81
C MET A 1 -55.34 5.23 31.45
N VAL A 2 -54.99 6.05 30.47
CA VAL A 2 -55.42 5.92 29.08
C VAL A 2 -54.15 5.92 28.26
N ILE A 3 -53.82 4.78 27.66
CA ILE A 3 -52.71 4.66 26.72
C ILE A 3 -53.30 4.56 25.33
N THR A 4 -52.96 5.55 24.52
CA THR A 4 -53.22 5.65 23.09
C THR A 4 -52.31 4.68 22.33
N GLY A 5 -52.86 3.90 21.40
CA GLY A 5 -52.11 3.06 20.47
C GLY A 5 -52.41 3.48 19.03
N HIS A 6 -51.41 4.12 18.39
CA HIS A 6 -51.49 4.63 17.02
C HIS A 6 -51.13 3.56 15.97
N SER A 7 -51.75 3.76 14.80
CA SER A 7 -51.77 2.99 13.57
C SER A 7 -50.44 2.87 12.81
N ALA A 8 -50.28 1.69 12.18
CA ALA A 8 -49.65 1.36 10.88
C ALA A 8 -48.18 1.71 10.58
N SER A 9 -47.42 0.68 10.16
CA SER A 9 -46.66 0.75 8.90
C SER A 9 -46.36 -0.65 8.36
N VAL A 10 -47.12 -1.06 7.34
CA VAL A 10 -47.03 -2.32 6.59
C VAL A 10 -45.91 -2.27 5.54
N ALA A 11 -44.86 -1.47 5.78
CA ALA A 11 -43.79 -1.20 4.82
C ALA A 11 -42.53 -2.08 4.98
N LEU A 12 -42.57 -3.10 5.83
CA LEU A 12 -41.38 -3.90 6.19
C LEU A 12 -41.36 -5.33 5.63
N LEU A 13 -42.30 -5.71 4.75
CA LEU A 13 -42.41 -7.10 4.26
C LEU A 13 -42.35 -7.28 2.73
N LEU A 14 -41.99 -6.27 1.93
CA LEU A 14 -41.91 -6.38 0.46
C LEU A 14 -40.59 -5.86 -0.13
N SER A 15 -39.44 -6.28 0.42
CA SER A 15 -38.12 -5.93 -0.16
C SER A 15 -37.21 -7.14 -0.46
N PHE A 16 -37.73 -8.37 -0.46
CA PHE A 16 -36.96 -9.60 -0.72
C PHE A 16 -37.13 -10.15 -2.15
N ALA A 17 -37.15 -9.31 -3.19
CA ALA A 17 -37.33 -9.81 -4.56
C ALA A 17 -36.50 -9.13 -5.68
N PHE A 18 -35.57 -8.21 -5.38
CA PHE A 18 -34.79 -7.52 -6.43
C PHE A 18 -33.27 -7.53 -6.23
N GLY A 19 -32.71 -8.62 -5.71
CA GLY A 19 -31.26 -8.69 -5.41
C GLY A 19 -30.52 -9.95 -5.87
N VAL A 20 -31.14 -10.86 -6.64
CA VAL A 20 -30.53 -12.17 -6.96
C VAL A 20 -30.45 -12.46 -8.47
N ALA A 21 -30.73 -11.48 -9.34
CA ALA A 21 -30.71 -11.71 -10.78
C ALA A 21 -29.33 -11.55 -11.46
N ASP A 22 -28.38 -10.80 -10.86
CA ASP A 22 -27.12 -10.47 -11.54
C ASP A 22 -25.93 -11.40 -11.24
N ALA A 23 -26.07 -12.35 -10.31
CA ALA A 23 -24.98 -13.26 -9.97
C ALA A 23 -24.92 -14.54 -10.83
N ILE A 24 -25.93 -14.82 -11.69
CA ILE A 24 -26.09 -16.15 -12.30
C ILE A 24 -25.75 -16.18 -13.81
N ARG A 25 -25.52 -15.03 -14.47
CA ARG A 25 -25.24 -15.04 -15.93
C ARG A 25 -23.79 -15.34 -16.33
N ALA A 26 -22.88 -15.57 -15.40
CA ALA A 26 -21.46 -15.82 -15.71
C ALA A 26 -21.08 -17.31 -15.94
N LEU A 27 -22.04 -18.20 -16.21
CA LEU A 27 -21.78 -19.63 -16.47
C LEU A 27 -22.23 -20.06 -17.87
N LYS A 28 -22.13 -19.18 -18.87
CA LYS A 28 -22.49 -19.53 -20.26
C LYS A 28 -21.30 -19.86 -21.15
N ASP A 29 -20.11 -19.38 -20.81
CA ASP A 29 -18.92 -19.58 -21.63
C ASP A 29 -17.98 -20.57 -20.96
N GLY A 30 -17.73 -21.69 -21.65
CA GLY A 30 -16.79 -22.72 -21.20
C GLY A 30 -15.34 -22.22 -21.23
N PRO A 31 -14.39 -23.04 -20.72
CA PRO A 31 -12.98 -22.71 -20.77
C PRO A 31 -12.53 -22.44 -22.21
N VAL A 32 -11.75 -21.37 -22.44
CA VAL A 32 -11.16 -21.10 -23.75
C VAL A 32 -9.98 -22.06 -23.92
N ILE A 33 -9.96 -22.81 -25.03
CA ILE A 33 -8.89 -23.73 -25.40
C ILE A 33 -8.11 -23.13 -26.60
N ASP A 34 -6.76 -23.15 -26.60
CA ASP A 34 -5.97 -22.68 -27.78
C ASP A 34 -5.93 -23.78 -28.84
N ALA A 35 -5.36 -23.43 -30.00
CA ALA A 35 -5.06 -24.39 -31.05
C ALA A 35 -4.13 -25.54 -30.58
N GLU A 36 -3.36 -25.33 -29.50
CA GLU A 36 -2.49 -26.33 -28.87
C GLU A 36 -3.17 -27.15 -27.76
N GLY A 37 -4.46 -26.94 -27.46
CA GLY A 37 -5.20 -27.71 -26.46
C GLY A 37 -4.99 -27.29 -25.00
N ARG A 38 -4.43 -26.12 -24.72
CA ARG A 38 -4.26 -25.61 -23.35
C ARG A 38 -5.52 -24.91 -22.87
N GLU A 39 -5.81 -25.03 -21.57
CA GLU A 39 -6.98 -24.41 -20.95
C GLU A 39 -6.57 -23.11 -20.22
N TYR A 40 -7.14 -21.97 -20.58
CA TYR A 40 -6.97 -20.71 -19.83
C TYR A 40 -8.25 -20.36 -19.08
N LYS A 41 -8.08 -20.05 -17.80
CA LYS A 41 -9.06 -19.29 -17.05
C LYS A 41 -8.90 -17.82 -17.42
N SER A 42 -9.80 -17.29 -18.23
CA SER A 42 -9.80 -15.86 -18.58
C SER A 42 -9.92 -15.05 -17.29
N ALA A 43 -8.89 -14.27 -16.96
CA ALA A 43 -8.99 -13.29 -15.88
C ALA A 43 -9.93 -12.18 -16.35
N VAL A 44 -10.93 -11.86 -15.53
CA VAL A 44 -11.88 -10.78 -15.80
C VAL A 44 -11.09 -9.46 -15.86
N VAL A 45 -10.86 -8.93 -17.05
CA VAL A 45 -10.42 -7.55 -17.25
C VAL A 45 -11.61 -6.67 -16.91
N ARG A 46 -11.67 -6.18 -15.66
CA ARG A 46 -12.57 -5.07 -15.31
C ARG A 46 -11.95 -3.80 -15.86
N ALA A 47 -12.47 -3.33 -16.98
CA ALA A 47 -12.32 -1.95 -17.40
C ALA A 47 -13.47 -1.17 -16.77
N ASP A 48 -13.27 -0.61 -15.58
CA ASP A 48 -14.19 0.37 -15.01
C ASP A 48 -13.38 1.58 -14.51
N ALA A 49 -13.77 2.75 -15.02
CA ALA A 49 -13.21 4.05 -14.70
C ALA A 49 -13.80 4.62 -13.40
N GLU A 50 -12.96 5.38 -12.69
CA GLU A 50 -13.28 6.41 -11.69
C GLU A 50 -14.13 6.03 -10.46
N ASN A 51 -13.43 5.78 -9.34
CA ASN A 51 -13.77 6.37 -8.05
C ASN A 51 -12.50 6.61 -7.20
N ILE A 52 -12.14 7.88 -6.96
CA ILE A 52 -11.01 8.28 -6.12
C ILE A 52 -11.42 8.11 -4.64
N ASN A 53 -11.50 6.86 -4.18
CA ASN A 53 -11.46 6.42 -2.79
C ASN A 53 -11.42 4.88 -2.71
N GLU A 54 -10.67 4.25 -3.61
CA GLU A 54 -10.40 2.82 -3.53
C GLU A 54 -9.23 2.57 -2.57
N PRO A 55 -9.38 1.76 -1.51
CA PRO A 55 -8.26 1.27 -0.74
C PRO A 55 -7.29 0.60 -1.70
N GLN A 56 -6.06 1.12 -1.77
CA GLN A 56 -5.02 0.65 -2.69
C GLN A 56 -5.00 -0.89 -2.64
N PRO A 57 -5.20 -1.58 -3.79
CA PRO A 57 -5.30 -3.03 -3.81
C PRO A 57 -4.05 -3.60 -3.13
N ASN A 58 -4.26 -4.50 -2.17
CA ASN A 58 -3.14 -5.21 -1.60
C ASN A 58 -2.53 -6.02 -2.76
N ASP A 59 -1.37 -5.60 -3.25
CA ASP A 59 -0.60 -6.31 -4.27
C ASP A 59 0.15 -7.50 -3.63
N GLY A 60 -0.33 -7.97 -2.47
CA GLY A 60 0.39 -8.87 -1.58
C GLY A 60 1.76 -8.36 -1.14
N SER A 61 2.16 -7.11 -1.40
CA SER A 61 3.49 -6.61 -1.02
C SER A 61 3.63 -6.49 0.49
N SER A 62 4.74 -7.00 1.04
CA SER A 62 5.03 -6.89 2.48
C SER A 62 5.54 -5.50 2.86
N VAL A 63 5.89 -4.66 1.89
CA VAL A 63 6.31 -3.26 2.10
C VAL A 63 5.54 -2.37 1.12
N ARG A 64 4.92 -1.32 1.65
CA ARG A 64 4.22 -0.29 0.89
C ARG A 64 4.79 1.08 1.24
N VAL A 65 4.88 1.96 0.25
CA VAL A 65 5.41 3.31 0.41
C VAL A 65 4.33 4.32 0.04
N GLN A 66 4.09 5.29 0.91
CA GLN A 66 3.25 6.45 0.65
C GLN A 66 4.13 7.70 0.72
N CYS A 67 4.02 8.54 -0.31
CA CYS A 67 4.84 9.74 -0.46
C CYS A 67 3.96 10.97 -0.22
N THR A 68 4.30 11.76 0.78
CA THR A 68 3.67 13.06 1.03
C THR A 68 4.55 14.18 0.45
N GLU A 69 4.16 15.44 0.64
CA GLU A 69 4.98 16.57 0.21
C GLU A 69 6.30 16.69 1.00
N VAL A 70 6.34 16.17 2.24
CA VAL A 70 7.44 16.40 3.19
C VAL A 70 8.00 15.12 3.83
N SER A 71 7.32 13.98 3.67
CA SER A 71 7.68 12.72 4.30
C SER A 71 7.48 11.50 3.39
N MET A 72 8.24 10.45 3.67
CA MET A 72 8.06 9.09 3.17
C MET A 72 7.49 8.23 4.31
N ILE A 73 6.32 7.64 4.08
CA ILE A 73 5.67 6.74 5.02
C ILE A 73 5.81 5.31 4.49
N VAL A 74 6.47 4.44 5.25
CA VAL A 74 6.66 3.04 4.90
C VAL A 74 5.80 2.19 5.81
N VAL A 75 4.90 1.42 5.22
CA VAL A 75 4.04 0.46 5.91
C VAL A 75 4.56 -0.94 5.63
N VAL A 76 4.77 -1.71 6.69
CA VAL A 76 5.43 -3.01 6.66
C VAL A 76 4.49 -4.06 7.24
N ASN A 77 4.26 -5.14 6.49
CA ASN A 77 3.63 -6.34 7.02
C ASN A 77 4.66 -7.11 7.86
N ALA A 78 4.26 -7.51 9.08
CA ALA A 78 5.13 -8.25 9.99
C ALA A 78 5.61 -9.59 9.39
N ASP A 79 4.81 -10.25 8.54
CA ASP A 79 5.25 -11.39 7.72
C ASP A 79 6.05 -10.90 6.49
N LEU A 80 7.22 -10.32 6.75
CA LEU A 80 8.07 -9.68 5.74
C LEU A 80 8.45 -10.65 4.60
N TYR A 81 8.68 -11.91 4.95
CA TYR A 81 9.13 -12.99 4.07
C TYR A 81 8.00 -13.80 3.44
N LYS A 82 6.75 -13.58 3.86
CA LYS A 82 5.56 -14.33 3.41
C LYS A 82 5.65 -15.83 3.68
N ASP A 83 6.30 -16.20 4.79
CA ASP A 83 6.47 -17.59 5.24
C ASP A 83 5.77 -17.85 6.59
N GLY A 84 4.99 -16.88 7.07
CA GLY A 84 4.27 -16.91 8.34
C GLY A 84 5.13 -16.52 9.55
N ARG A 85 6.41 -16.19 9.38
CA ARG A 85 7.28 -15.77 10.49
C ARG A 85 7.27 -14.25 10.62
N LEU A 86 6.71 -13.78 11.72
CA LEU A 86 6.63 -12.36 12.01
C LEU A 86 7.99 -11.81 12.46
N VAL A 87 8.46 -10.74 11.81
CA VAL A 87 9.66 -10.01 12.22
C VAL A 87 9.34 -9.10 13.42
N SER A 88 10.35 -8.81 14.24
CA SER A 88 10.20 -7.85 15.34
C SER A 88 10.31 -6.41 14.82
N PRO A 89 9.46 -5.47 15.29
CA PRO A 89 9.60 -4.06 14.93
C PRO A 89 10.93 -3.45 15.43
N GLY A 90 11.49 -3.98 16.52
CA GLY A 90 12.79 -3.54 17.05
C GLY A 90 13.99 -3.88 16.14
N ASP A 91 13.80 -4.77 15.17
CA ASP A 91 14.84 -5.18 14.21
C ASP A 91 14.70 -4.44 12.87
N LEU A 92 13.68 -3.58 12.72
CA LEU A 92 13.35 -2.84 11.50
C LEU A 92 13.66 -1.34 11.63
N PHE A 93 14.37 -0.80 10.65
CA PHE A 93 14.70 0.62 10.60
C PHE A 93 14.92 1.12 9.17
N LEU A 94 14.73 2.42 8.95
CA LEU A 94 15.12 3.10 7.72
C LEU A 94 16.57 3.57 7.79
N GLY A 95 17.27 3.48 6.66
CA GLY A 95 18.63 3.96 6.52
C GLY A 95 19.64 3.04 7.19
N GLU A 96 20.58 3.63 7.92
CA GLU A 96 21.68 2.92 8.59
C GLU A 96 21.48 2.83 10.10
N ALA A 97 22.03 1.77 10.70
CA ALA A 97 21.86 1.49 12.13
C ALA A 97 22.41 2.63 13.02
N GLU A 98 23.49 3.30 12.60
CA GLU A 98 24.11 4.45 13.27
C GLU A 98 23.11 5.59 13.54
N HIS A 99 22.13 5.79 12.63
CA HIS A 99 21.12 6.84 12.75
C HIS A 99 19.85 6.36 13.48
N SER A 100 19.81 5.08 13.87
CA SER A 100 18.71 4.46 14.61
C SER A 100 18.88 4.52 16.14
N GLU A 101 20.02 5.02 16.64
CA GLU A 101 20.29 5.10 18.09
C GLU A 101 19.32 6.05 18.81
N SER A 102 18.84 7.09 18.14
CA SER A 102 17.82 8.00 18.70
C SER A 102 16.40 7.43 18.63
N GLY A 103 16.21 6.20 18.12
CA GLY A 103 14.90 5.59 17.87
C GLY A 103 14.09 6.20 16.74
N ARG A 104 14.48 7.38 16.23
CA ARG A 104 13.74 8.16 15.21
C ARG A 104 13.56 7.48 13.87
N CYS A 105 14.46 6.56 13.51
CA CYS A 105 14.43 5.85 12.23
C CYS A 105 13.95 4.40 12.37
N ARG A 106 13.31 4.05 13.48
CA ARG A 106 12.75 2.72 13.72
C ARG A 106 11.26 2.69 13.44
N VAL A 107 10.76 1.53 13.02
CA VAL A 107 9.32 1.34 12.84
C VAL A 107 8.61 1.29 14.19
N VAL A 108 7.34 1.68 14.18
CA VAL A 108 6.43 1.54 15.33
C VAL A 108 5.32 0.56 14.98
N SER A 109 4.88 -0.20 15.98
CA SER A 109 3.80 -1.17 15.82
C SER A 109 2.45 -0.45 15.79
N VAL A 110 1.67 -0.63 14.73
CA VAL A 110 0.27 -0.17 14.65
C VAL A 110 -0.68 -1.31 15.07
N SER A 111 -0.30 -2.55 14.72
CA SER A 111 -0.95 -3.79 15.15
C SER A 111 0.09 -4.91 15.28
N ASP A 112 -0.36 -6.12 15.58
CA ASP A 112 0.51 -7.32 15.62
C ASP A 112 1.07 -7.69 14.24
N THR A 113 0.41 -7.26 13.16
CA THR A 113 0.74 -7.65 11.78
C THR A 113 1.20 -6.48 10.91
N GLU A 114 1.13 -5.24 11.41
CA GLU A 114 1.44 -4.05 10.62
C GLU A 114 2.25 -3.03 11.42
N TYR A 115 3.38 -2.64 10.83
CA TYR A 115 4.31 -1.65 11.36
C TYR A 115 4.40 -0.46 10.41
N ILE A 116 4.68 0.72 10.96
CA ILE A 116 4.79 1.95 10.18
C ILE A 116 6.03 2.73 10.59
N ILE A 117 6.64 3.43 9.63
CA ILE A 117 7.61 4.48 9.89
C ILE A 117 7.30 5.65 8.98
N GLU A 118 7.28 6.84 9.56
CA GLU A 118 7.25 8.10 8.83
C GLU A 118 8.59 8.80 9.03
N ALA A 119 9.28 9.10 7.92
CA ALA A 119 10.53 9.84 7.93
C ALA A 119 10.40 11.07 7.02
N GLY A 120 10.93 12.21 7.46
CA GLY A 120 11.07 13.37 6.58
C GLY A 120 11.92 13.01 5.36
N LEU A 121 11.69 13.65 4.21
CA LEU A 121 12.38 13.32 2.96
C LEU A 121 13.91 13.46 3.02
N GLN A 122 14.45 14.16 4.04
CA GLN A 122 15.90 14.32 4.25
C GLN A 122 16.41 13.59 5.50
N ASP A 123 15.54 12.89 6.22
CA ASP A 123 15.88 12.18 7.44
C ASP A 123 16.31 10.74 7.15
N CYS A 124 16.81 10.05 8.18
CA CYS A 124 17.13 8.62 8.14
C CYS A 124 18.04 8.21 6.98
N SER A 125 19.03 9.07 6.66
CA SER A 125 19.99 8.84 5.57
C SER A 125 19.33 8.72 4.19
N THR A 126 18.18 9.35 3.97
CA THR A 126 17.53 9.41 2.65
C THR A 126 18.44 10.10 1.64
N LYS A 127 18.66 9.47 0.49
CA LYS A 127 19.47 10.01 -0.61
C LYS A 127 18.59 10.78 -1.59
N LEU A 128 18.96 12.03 -1.85
CA LEU A 128 18.35 12.88 -2.87
C LEU A 128 19.06 12.73 -4.21
N THR A 129 18.32 12.41 -5.27
CA THR A 129 18.78 12.43 -6.66
C THR A 129 17.95 13.43 -7.45
N ILE A 130 18.60 14.34 -8.16
CA ILE A 130 17.94 15.39 -8.95
C ILE A 130 18.25 15.15 -10.41
N SER A 131 17.21 15.05 -11.23
CA SER A 131 17.27 14.96 -12.69
C SER A 131 16.66 16.21 -13.32
N GLU A 132 16.60 16.31 -14.64
CA GLU A 132 16.05 17.51 -15.32
C GLU A 132 14.58 17.76 -14.96
N ASP A 133 13.77 16.70 -14.98
CA ASP A 133 12.32 16.71 -14.89
C ASP A 133 11.79 16.22 -13.53
N SER A 134 12.67 15.70 -12.66
CA SER A 134 12.25 14.98 -11.47
C SER A 134 13.26 15.04 -10.33
N VAL A 135 12.76 14.68 -9.16
CA VAL A 135 13.50 14.55 -7.91
C VAL A 135 13.13 13.20 -7.29
N ILE A 136 14.12 12.40 -6.93
CA ILE A 136 13.93 11.07 -6.32
C ILE A 136 14.56 11.09 -4.94
N TYR A 137 13.76 10.79 -3.93
CA TYR A 137 14.20 10.50 -2.57
C TYR A 137 14.24 8.99 -2.38
N SER A 138 15.42 8.42 -2.20
CA SER A 138 15.63 6.97 -2.06
C SER A 138 16.15 6.61 -0.67
N ASN A 139 15.62 5.54 -0.08
CA ASN A 139 16.07 5.01 1.20
C ASN A 139 16.03 3.47 1.18
N LYS A 140 16.43 2.83 2.27
CA LYS A 140 16.46 1.38 2.49
C LYS A 140 15.74 1.07 3.80
N LEU A 141 14.73 0.22 3.73
CA LEU A 141 14.18 -0.44 4.92
C LEU A 141 15.04 -1.67 5.21
N THR A 142 15.65 -1.70 6.38
CA THR A 142 16.57 -2.75 6.79
C THR A 142 15.95 -3.57 7.92
N PHE A 143 15.95 -4.89 7.75
CA PHE A 143 15.66 -5.86 8.80
C PHE A 143 16.97 -6.51 9.25
N SER A 144 17.36 -6.26 10.49
CA SER A 144 18.58 -6.79 11.10
C SER A 144 18.26 -7.52 12.41
N PRO A 145 17.92 -8.83 12.35
CA PRO A 145 17.55 -9.59 13.53
C PRO A 145 18.72 -9.68 14.52
N ALA A 146 18.42 -9.45 15.80
CA ALA A 146 19.40 -9.67 16.86
C ALA A 146 19.88 -11.13 16.92
N ALA A 147 21.16 -11.33 17.19
CA ALA A 147 21.68 -12.66 17.46
C ALA A 147 21.05 -13.21 18.75
N SER A 148 20.64 -14.48 18.73
CA SER A 148 20.21 -15.17 19.96
C SER A 148 21.36 -15.22 20.97
N TYR A 149 21.06 -15.47 22.25
CA TYR A 149 22.05 -15.66 23.32
C TYR A 149 23.16 -16.67 22.96
N HIS A 150 22.87 -17.66 22.10
CA HIS A 150 23.84 -18.64 21.59
C HIS A 150 24.58 -18.21 20.31
N GLY A 151 24.44 -16.96 19.86
CA GLY A 151 25.03 -16.45 18.62
C GLY A 151 24.33 -16.91 17.34
N ILE A 152 23.22 -17.64 17.44
CA ILE A 152 22.48 -18.16 16.28
C ILE A 152 21.39 -17.16 15.87
N THR A 153 21.51 -16.61 14.66
CA THR A 153 20.47 -15.74 14.07
C THR A 153 19.42 -16.61 13.36
N ARG A 154 18.16 -16.54 13.81
CA ARG A 154 17.07 -17.39 13.30
C ARG A 154 16.43 -16.90 12.01
N MET A 155 16.63 -15.64 11.66
CA MET A 155 16.10 -15.00 10.45
C MET A 155 17.24 -14.36 9.68
N THR A 156 17.13 -14.31 8.35
CA THR A 156 18.12 -13.66 7.51
C THR A 156 18.00 -12.14 7.61
N HIS A 157 19.10 -11.43 7.38
CA HIS A 157 19.07 -9.99 7.18
C HIS A 157 18.41 -9.68 5.83
N ALA A 158 17.61 -8.60 5.76
CA ALA A 158 16.99 -8.14 4.51
C ALA A 158 17.10 -6.62 4.36
N VAL A 159 17.22 -6.18 3.10
CA VAL A 159 17.23 -4.77 2.72
C VAL A 159 16.24 -4.57 1.58
N VAL A 160 15.23 -3.73 1.81
CA VAL A 160 14.20 -3.39 0.83
C VAL A 160 14.40 -1.94 0.40
N PRO A 161 14.75 -1.67 -0.87
CA PRO A 161 14.84 -0.30 -1.36
C PRO A 161 13.45 0.33 -1.41
N VAL A 162 13.34 1.58 -0.97
CA VAL A 162 12.11 2.37 -0.97
C VAL A 162 12.40 3.75 -1.58
N SER A 163 11.45 4.33 -2.31
CA SER A 163 11.68 5.63 -2.93
C SER A 163 10.40 6.41 -3.20
N CYS A 164 10.53 7.73 -3.21
CA CYS A 164 9.52 8.68 -3.64
C CYS A 164 10.02 9.50 -4.83
N LEU A 165 9.26 9.50 -5.93
CA LEU A 165 9.54 10.25 -7.15
C LEU A 165 8.59 11.45 -7.26
N TYR A 166 9.16 12.63 -7.42
CA TYR A 166 8.43 13.89 -7.59
C TYR A 166 8.79 14.53 -8.92
N LYS A 167 7.78 14.84 -9.74
CA LYS A 167 7.98 15.58 -10.98
C LYS A 167 8.17 17.07 -10.68
N LYS A 168 9.16 17.67 -11.33
CA LYS A 168 9.37 19.12 -11.30
C LYS A 168 8.27 19.81 -12.09
N ARG A 169 7.76 20.91 -11.56
CA ARG A 169 6.83 21.79 -12.27
C ARG A 169 7.64 22.90 -12.94
N HIS A 170 7.61 22.96 -14.27
CA HIS A 170 8.14 24.10 -15.01
C HIS A 170 6.99 25.09 -15.24
N PHE A 171 7.10 26.29 -14.65
CA PHE A 171 6.19 27.39 -14.99
C PHE A 171 6.76 28.11 -16.22
N VAL A 172 6.10 27.97 -17.36
CA VAL A 172 6.42 28.74 -18.57
C VAL A 172 5.37 29.85 -18.69
N SER A 173 5.74 31.10 -18.42
CA SER A 173 4.87 32.25 -18.72
C SER A 173 5.16 32.76 -20.13
N SER A 174 4.13 32.83 -20.97
CA SER A 174 4.22 33.45 -22.30
C SER A 174 3.96 34.95 -22.17
N ASN A 175 4.99 35.75 -21.92
CA ASN A 175 4.88 37.19 -22.17
C ASN A 175 5.06 37.44 -23.67
N THR A 176 3.96 37.43 -24.42
CA THR A 176 3.97 38.00 -25.78
C THR A 176 4.14 39.51 -25.67
N GLN A 177 5.38 39.98 -25.71
CA GLN A 177 5.66 41.38 -26.01
C GLN A 177 5.24 41.65 -27.45
N LEU A 178 4.03 42.19 -27.61
CA LEU A 178 3.70 43.00 -28.76
C LEU A 178 4.50 44.30 -28.65
N GLN A 179 5.48 44.47 -29.52
CA GLN A 179 6.04 45.78 -29.86
C GLN A 179 6.79 45.70 -31.21
N PRO A 180 6.84 46.78 -32.01
CA PRO A 180 6.14 48.07 -31.89
C PRO A 180 4.98 48.24 -32.89
#